data_AF-A0A3M0LZV6-F1
#
_entry.id   AF-A0A3M0LZV6-F1
#
_cell.length_a   1.000
_cell.length_b   1.000
_cell.length_c   1.000
_cell.angle_alpha   90.00
_cell.angle_beta   90.00
_cell.angle_gamma   90.00
#
_symmetry.space_group_name_H-M   'P 1'
#
loop_
_entity.id
_entity.type
_entity.pdbx_description
1 polymer ?
#
loop_
_entity_poly.entity_id
_entity_poly.type
_entity_poly.pdbx_seq_one_letter_code
_entity_poly.pdbx_strand_id
1 'polypeptide(L)'
;MLNGVDLASPYQTGFPQLGQDFVIVKFTEGTYYTNPDRVTQIATADLKAAYHFANGGDVISEANYFLQVFKPYIGQAIPILDYEATALNQWTTTNVEQWLDYVYQKTGTKPWLYMALSTENSKDWTTVAAKYPLWVAQYNNGITTGFQPHSLYGKLVHQWNWAAFQYAGGNGRLAGWGNGQKAVDLDICYWTREQWQDWLTTPKDSIVSLHPVVKWNVKRVFVVTTATGCNLYDGSDLTRIIRHLNYGSSWAVFSEENGALELGNGQWVDGRDGFSKSNPLALKTNLPGQVKIISNNSFAVLSPTAAGIKVEELEPNKLYDIVGRINNYFELKDKYDGKTVYVSGDNAYVVL
;
A
#
# COMPACT_ATOMS: atom_id res chain seq x y z
N MET A 1 -4.82 23.65 4.17
CA MET A 1 -5.03 22.86 5.39
C MET A 1 -6.48 22.44 5.41
N LEU A 2 -6.73 21.18 5.77
CA LEU A 2 -8.04 20.57 5.80
C LEU A 2 -8.42 20.38 7.27
N ASN A 3 -9.69 20.58 7.60
CA ASN A 3 -10.20 20.39 8.96
C ASN A 3 -10.87 19.03 9.07
N GLY A 4 -10.65 18.33 10.18
CA GLY A 4 -11.21 17.00 10.37
C GLY A 4 -11.55 16.70 11.81
N VAL A 5 -12.13 15.51 11.96
CA VAL A 5 -12.43 14.89 13.24
C VAL A 5 -12.03 13.43 13.16
N ASP A 6 -11.65 12.86 14.30
CA ASP A 6 -11.61 11.42 14.48
C ASP A 6 -12.72 10.91 15.39
N LEU A 7 -13.26 9.73 15.03
CA LEU A 7 -14.51 9.20 15.58
C LEU A 7 -14.35 7.74 16.00
N ALA A 8 -14.94 7.41 17.15
CA ALA A 8 -15.02 6.05 17.66
C ALA A 8 -16.36 5.80 18.36
N SER A 9 -16.92 4.61 18.18
CA SER A 9 -18.06 4.17 19.00
C SER A 9 -17.57 3.59 20.32
N PRO A 10 -18.31 3.80 21.43
CA PRO A 10 -19.62 4.46 21.50
C PRO A 10 -19.57 5.99 21.69
N TYR A 11 -18.38 6.61 21.75
CA TYR A 11 -18.22 8.02 22.13
C TYR A 11 -18.89 9.00 21.16
N GLN A 12 -18.75 8.76 19.85
CA GLN A 12 -19.36 9.58 18.79
C GLN A 12 -20.37 8.80 17.94
N THR A 13 -21.15 7.91 18.55
CA THR A 13 -22.28 7.26 17.87
C THR A 13 -23.30 8.29 17.35
N GLY A 14 -23.66 8.17 16.07
CA GLY A 14 -24.60 9.07 15.40
C GLY A 14 -24.03 10.46 15.08
N PHE A 15 -22.70 10.62 15.01
CA PHE A 15 -22.08 11.88 14.62
C PHE A 15 -22.53 12.31 13.21
N PRO A 16 -23.03 13.55 13.03
CA PRO A 16 -23.50 14.04 11.73
C PRO A 16 -22.37 14.66 10.89
N GLN A 17 -22.65 14.96 9.63
CA GLN A 17 -21.77 15.80 8.81
C GLN A 17 -21.88 17.27 9.26
N LEU A 18 -20.78 17.86 9.72
CA LEU A 18 -20.71 19.20 10.32
C LEU A 18 -19.71 20.13 9.60
N GLY A 19 -19.42 19.85 8.33
CA GLY A 19 -18.54 20.68 7.49
C GLY A 19 -17.05 20.36 7.60
N GLN A 20 -16.69 19.21 8.18
CA GLN A 20 -15.35 18.66 8.12
C GLN A 20 -14.94 18.32 6.67
N ASP A 21 -13.67 18.54 6.34
CA ASP A 21 -13.08 18.14 5.05
C ASP A 21 -12.73 16.65 5.01
N PHE A 22 -12.29 16.10 6.15
CA PHE A 22 -11.93 14.69 6.31
C PHE A 22 -12.46 14.08 7.59
N VAL A 23 -12.51 12.75 7.63
CA VAL A 23 -12.85 11.96 8.83
C VAL A 23 -11.86 10.81 9.00
N ILE A 24 -11.40 10.61 10.23
CA ILE A 24 -10.61 9.44 10.65
C ILE A 24 -11.50 8.57 11.55
N VAL A 25 -11.65 7.28 11.28
CA VAL A 25 -12.64 6.45 12.00
C VAL A 25 -12.01 5.21 12.58
N LYS A 26 -12.30 4.92 13.86
CA LYS A 26 -11.92 3.64 14.48
C LYS A 26 -12.55 2.52 13.71
N PHE A 27 -11.76 1.59 13.19
CA PHE A 27 -12.29 0.41 12.52
C PHE A 27 -12.22 -0.81 13.42
N THR A 28 -11.05 -1.02 14.03
CA THR A 28 -10.81 -2.19 14.88
C THR A 28 -9.92 -1.85 16.07
N GLU A 29 -9.96 -2.73 17.07
CA GLU A 29 -9.03 -2.74 18.20
C GLU A 29 -8.66 -4.18 18.54
N GLY A 30 -7.36 -4.43 18.73
CA GLY A 30 -6.84 -5.77 18.90
C GLY A 30 -7.34 -6.74 17.82
N THR A 31 -7.74 -7.93 18.24
CA THR A 31 -8.32 -8.96 17.36
C THR A 31 -9.79 -9.26 17.67
N TYR A 32 -10.45 -8.38 18.42
CA TYR A 32 -11.75 -8.70 19.03
C TYR A 32 -12.82 -7.61 18.88
N TYR A 33 -12.44 -6.35 18.65
CA TYR A 33 -13.41 -5.27 18.52
C TYR A 33 -13.47 -4.72 17.10
N THR A 34 -14.67 -4.66 16.53
CA THR A 34 -14.95 -3.93 15.29
C THR A 34 -15.97 -2.85 15.59
N ASN A 35 -15.66 -1.61 15.21
CA ASN A 35 -16.56 -0.48 15.43
C ASN A 35 -17.87 -0.68 14.63
N PRO A 36 -19.04 -0.73 15.30
CA PRO A 36 -20.32 -0.94 14.64
C PRO A 36 -20.71 0.22 13.70
N ASP A 37 -20.40 1.45 14.07
CA ASP A 37 -20.81 2.66 13.33
C ASP A 37 -19.79 3.07 12.25
N ARG A 38 -18.75 2.28 12.02
CA ARG A 38 -17.64 2.61 11.11
C ARG A 38 -18.12 3.01 9.71
N VAL A 39 -19.15 2.35 9.18
CA VAL A 39 -19.70 2.59 7.84
C VAL A 39 -20.41 3.94 7.77
N THR A 40 -21.20 4.27 8.81
CA THR A 40 -21.91 5.55 8.89
C THR A 40 -20.97 6.70 9.23
N GLN A 41 -19.99 6.48 10.11
CA GLN A 41 -19.01 7.49 10.51
C GLN A 41 -18.08 7.86 9.34
N ILE A 42 -17.55 6.88 8.61
CA ILE A 42 -16.61 7.15 7.50
C ILE A 42 -17.29 7.81 6.29
N ALA A 43 -18.62 7.74 6.20
CA ALA A 43 -19.39 8.41 5.16
C ALA A 43 -19.65 9.90 5.46
N THR A 44 -19.27 10.43 6.62
CA THR A 44 -19.53 11.83 7.00
C THR A 44 -18.58 12.85 6.37
N ALA A 45 -17.57 12.41 5.62
CA ALA A 45 -16.66 13.27 4.87
C ALA A 45 -16.19 12.61 3.57
N ASP A 46 -15.70 13.42 2.63
CA ASP A 46 -15.18 12.94 1.34
C ASP A 46 -13.81 12.29 1.50
N LEU A 47 -12.93 12.91 2.28
CA LEU A 47 -11.59 12.42 2.56
C LEU A 47 -11.63 11.49 3.78
N LYS A 48 -11.15 10.26 3.60
CA LYS A 48 -11.43 9.17 4.52
C LYS A 48 -10.16 8.51 5.01
N ALA A 49 -10.12 8.24 6.29
CA ALA A 49 -9.10 7.44 6.93
C ALA A 49 -9.73 6.52 7.96
N ALA A 50 -9.09 5.38 8.19
CA ALA A 50 -9.54 4.38 9.15
C ALA A 50 -8.38 3.92 10.00
N TYR A 51 -8.56 3.92 11.32
CA TYR A 51 -7.51 3.51 12.25
C TYR A 51 -7.79 2.18 12.93
N HIS A 52 -6.68 1.52 13.26
CA HIS A 52 -6.63 0.36 14.14
C HIS A 52 -6.00 0.76 15.47
N PHE A 53 -6.73 0.60 16.58
CA PHE A 53 -6.18 0.79 17.92
C PHE A 53 -5.37 -0.43 18.33
N ALA A 54 -4.05 -0.26 18.44
CA ALA A 54 -3.15 -1.34 18.82
C ALA A 54 -3.38 -1.74 20.28
N ASN A 55 -3.66 -3.02 20.54
CA ASN A 55 -3.85 -3.51 21.92
C ASN A 55 -2.58 -4.16 22.48
N GLY A 56 -1.53 -4.29 21.66
CA GLY A 56 -0.24 -4.85 22.09
C GLY A 56 -0.15 -6.38 21.99
N GLY A 57 -1.07 -7.03 21.27
CA GLY A 57 -1.02 -8.46 20.97
C GLY A 57 -0.03 -8.83 19.86
N ASP A 58 -0.28 -9.93 19.16
CA ASP A 58 0.53 -10.28 17.99
C ASP A 58 0.30 -9.28 16.84
N VAL A 59 1.40 -8.68 16.37
CA VAL A 59 1.41 -7.61 15.37
C VAL A 59 0.68 -8.01 14.09
N ILE A 60 0.98 -9.19 13.57
CA ILE A 60 0.43 -9.67 12.29
C ILE A 60 -1.03 -10.07 12.44
N SER A 61 -1.43 -10.61 13.59
CA SER A 61 -2.82 -10.93 13.90
C SER A 61 -3.68 -9.68 13.98
N GLU A 62 -3.22 -8.63 14.65
CA GLU A 62 -3.89 -7.34 14.73
C GLU A 62 -3.99 -6.65 13.35
N ALA A 63 -2.91 -6.67 12.56
CA ALA A 63 -2.91 -6.17 11.19
C ALA A 63 -3.91 -6.92 10.28
N ASN A 64 -3.93 -8.26 10.36
CA ASN A 64 -4.88 -9.07 9.58
C ASN A 64 -6.33 -8.78 9.98
N TYR A 65 -6.60 -8.61 11.27
CA TYR A 65 -7.94 -8.29 11.75
C TYR A 65 -8.41 -6.93 11.23
N PHE A 66 -7.55 -5.90 11.27
CA PHE A 66 -7.82 -4.61 10.64
C PHE A 66 -8.08 -4.75 9.13
N LEU A 67 -7.20 -5.45 8.40
CA LEU A 67 -7.31 -5.62 6.95
C LEU A 67 -8.58 -6.35 6.52
N GLN A 68 -9.07 -7.31 7.30
CA GLN A 68 -10.35 -7.99 7.03
C GLN A 68 -11.52 -7.00 6.99
N VAL A 69 -11.54 -6.03 7.91
CA VAL A 69 -12.59 -5.00 7.99
C VAL A 69 -12.34 -3.87 6.99
N PHE A 70 -11.08 -3.51 6.77
CA PHE A 70 -10.67 -2.39 5.92
C PHE A 70 -10.71 -2.70 4.42
N LYS A 71 -10.72 -3.98 4.02
CA LYS A 71 -10.67 -4.43 2.62
C LYS A 71 -11.55 -3.64 1.62
N PRO A 72 -12.81 -3.27 1.92
CA PRO A 72 -13.66 -2.52 0.99
C PRO A 72 -13.17 -1.07 0.73
N TYR A 73 -12.29 -0.55 1.57
CA TYR A 73 -11.80 0.83 1.56
C TYR A 73 -10.37 0.97 1.04
N ILE A 74 -9.75 -0.12 0.58
CA ILE A 74 -8.44 -0.09 -0.09
C ILE A 74 -8.54 0.83 -1.31
N GLY A 75 -7.61 1.78 -1.43
CA GLY A 75 -7.59 2.82 -2.47
C GLY A 75 -8.66 3.91 -2.31
N GLN A 76 -9.45 3.88 -1.23
CA GLN A 76 -10.53 4.85 -0.96
C GLN A 76 -10.39 5.53 0.40
N ALA A 77 -9.65 4.93 1.34
CA ALA A 77 -9.32 5.52 2.62
C ALA A 77 -7.85 5.26 2.97
N ILE A 78 -7.28 6.12 3.83
CA ILE A 78 -5.93 5.95 4.35
C ILE A 78 -5.98 5.01 5.57
N PRO A 79 -5.23 3.90 5.61
CA PRO A 79 -5.10 3.09 6.80
C PRO A 79 -4.20 3.78 7.83
N ILE A 80 -4.52 3.66 9.11
CA ILE A 80 -3.77 4.27 10.21
C ILE A 80 -3.53 3.25 11.32
N LEU A 81 -2.31 3.22 11.85
CA LEU A 81 -2.03 2.57 13.12
C LEU A 81 -2.13 3.58 14.26
N ASP A 82 -3.03 3.36 15.20
CA ASP A 82 -3.10 4.11 16.45
C ASP A 82 -2.24 3.38 17.51
N TYR A 83 -1.06 3.97 17.79
CA TYR A 83 -0.05 3.43 18.71
C TYR A 83 -0.03 4.21 20.02
N GLU A 84 -0.87 3.78 20.96
CA GLU A 84 -0.96 4.36 22.29
C GLU A 84 -1.30 3.32 23.38
N ALA A 85 -1.58 3.80 24.59
CA ALA A 85 -2.03 3.00 25.73
C ALA A 85 -1.17 1.73 25.95
N THR A 86 -1.81 0.55 25.94
CA THR A 86 -1.15 -0.74 26.20
C THR A 86 -0.03 -1.03 25.20
N ALA A 87 -0.20 -0.66 23.93
CA ALA A 87 0.80 -0.93 22.90
C ALA A 87 2.13 -0.23 23.17
N LEU A 88 2.14 0.91 23.87
CA LEU A 88 3.38 1.62 24.24
C LEU A 88 4.36 0.75 25.05
N ASN A 89 3.82 -0.20 25.82
CA ASN A 89 4.58 -1.10 26.68
C ASN A 89 4.79 -2.49 26.08
N GLN A 90 3.95 -2.90 25.12
CA GLN A 90 4.02 -4.23 24.51
C GLN A 90 4.77 -4.27 23.20
N TRP A 91 4.71 -3.19 22.43
CA TRP A 91 5.31 -3.11 21.10
C TRP A 91 6.50 -2.17 21.10
N THR A 92 7.57 -2.60 20.45
CA THR A 92 8.74 -1.79 20.14
C THR A 92 8.51 -0.99 18.85
N THR A 93 9.42 -0.07 18.52
CA THR A 93 9.42 0.64 17.23
C THR A 93 9.53 -0.34 16.05
N THR A 94 10.23 -1.46 16.21
CA THR A 94 10.27 -2.56 15.23
C THR A 94 8.93 -3.24 15.03
N ASN A 95 8.14 -3.45 16.10
CA ASN A 95 6.80 -4.03 15.97
C ASN A 95 5.85 -3.08 15.24
N VAL A 96 5.95 -1.78 15.53
CA VAL A 96 5.21 -0.74 14.82
C VAL A 96 5.59 -0.70 13.34
N GLU A 97 6.89 -0.71 13.03
CA GLU A 97 7.38 -0.78 11.64
C GLU A 97 6.86 -2.03 10.92
N GLN A 98 6.89 -3.20 11.58
CA GLN A 98 6.37 -4.45 11.02
C GLN A 98 4.88 -4.36 10.68
N TRP A 99 4.07 -3.74 11.54
CA TRP A 99 2.64 -3.53 11.26
C TRP A 99 2.45 -2.64 10.03
N LEU A 100 3.16 -1.50 9.98
CA LEU A 100 3.05 -0.51 8.90
C LEU A 100 3.50 -1.11 7.55
N ASP A 101 4.63 -1.81 7.53
CA ASP A 101 5.15 -2.51 6.36
C ASP A 101 4.16 -3.59 5.88
N TYR A 102 3.58 -4.36 6.80
CA TYR A 102 2.61 -5.40 6.45
C TYR A 102 1.32 -4.81 5.84
N VAL A 103 0.74 -3.78 6.45
CA VAL A 103 -0.47 -3.14 5.92
C VAL A 103 -0.20 -2.44 4.60
N TYR A 104 0.97 -1.81 4.45
CA TYR A 104 1.40 -1.24 3.17
C TYR A 104 1.47 -2.33 2.08
N GLN A 105 2.11 -3.47 2.36
CA GLN A 105 2.22 -4.58 1.42
C GLN A 105 0.86 -5.10 0.95
N LYS A 106 -0.16 -5.08 1.82
CA LYS A 106 -1.50 -5.61 1.53
C LYS A 106 -2.44 -4.61 0.86
N THR A 107 -2.22 -3.32 1.07
CA THR A 107 -3.13 -2.26 0.59
C THR A 107 -2.55 -1.45 -0.57
N GLY A 108 -1.23 -1.41 -0.71
CA GLY A 108 -0.53 -0.50 -1.61
C GLY A 108 -0.54 0.97 -1.15
N THR A 109 -1.24 1.29 -0.05
CA THR A 109 -1.35 2.63 0.53
C THR A 109 -0.46 2.68 1.76
N LYS A 110 0.47 3.65 1.82
CA LYS A 110 1.34 3.82 3.00
C LYS A 110 0.49 4.22 4.20
N PRO A 111 0.43 3.40 5.28
CA PRO A 111 -0.35 3.75 6.44
C PRO A 111 0.24 4.96 7.16
N TRP A 112 -0.62 5.74 7.81
CA TRP A 112 -0.14 6.72 8.78
C TRP A 112 0.11 6.03 10.12
N LEU A 113 1.01 6.61 10.91
CA LEU A 113 1.18 6.27 12.30
C LEU A 113 0.62 7.39 13.16
N TYR A 114 -0.20 7.06 14.14
CA TYR A 114 -0.63 7.97 15.17
C TYR A 114 0.08 7.72 16.49
N MET A 115 0.49 8.80 17.16
CA MET A 115 0.98 8.81 18.53
C MET A 115 1.00 10.22 19.13
N ALA A 116 1.05 10.31 20.45
CA ALA A 116 1.34 11.56 21.15
C ALA A 116 2.76 12.10 20.85
N LEU A 117 2.93 13.42 20.86
CA LEU A 117 4.24 14.07 20.69
C LEU A 117 5.28 13.56 21.71
N SER A 118 4.87 13.29 22.95
CA SER A 118 5.75 12.73 23.98
C SER A 118 6.28 11.35 23.59
N THR A 119 5.47 10.53 22.91
CA THR A 119 5.87 9.21 22.42
C THR A 119 6.87 9.35 21.28
N GLU A 120 6.64 10.27 20.34
CA GLU A 120 7.57 10.59 19.26
C GLU A 120 8.94 11.03 19.81
N ASN A 121 8.94 11.84 20.87
CA ASN A 121 10.16 12.33 21.51
C ASN A 121 10.87 11.27 22.40
N SER A 122 10.25 10.12 22.69
CA SER A 122 10.74 9.16 23.70
C SER A 122 11.46 7.93 23.16
N LYS A 123 11.35 7.63 21.86
CA LYS A 123 11.91 6.43 21.21
C LYS A 123 12.60 6.82 19.91
N ASP A 124 13.45 5.94 19.38
CA ASP A 124 14.04 6.13 18.06
C ASP A 124 13.07 5.70 16.96
N TRP A 125 12.60 6.69 16.20
CA TRP A 125 11.67 6.49 15.09
C TRP A 125 12.30 6.68 13.72
N THR A 126 13.63 6.77 13.63
CA THR A 126 14.34 7.16 12.41
C THR A 126 13.93 6.33 11.18
N THR A 127 13.79 5.00 11.34
CA THR A 127 13.39 4.10 10.23
C THR A 127 11.95 4.31 9.79
N VAL A 128 11.04 4.45 10.75
CA VAL A 128 9.61 4.64 10.52
C VAL A 128 9.34 6.03 9.92
N ALA A 129 9.97 7.07 10.48
CA ALA A 129 9.82 8.46 10.07
C ALA A 129 10.27 8.72 8.63
N ALA A 130 11.26 7.97 8.15
CA ALA A 130 11.71 8.02 6.76
C ALA A 130 10.69 7.42 5.76
N LYS A 131 9.75 6.58 6.24
CA LYS A 131 8.87 5.78 5.37
C LYS A 131 7.40 6.23 5.41
N TYR A 132 6.88 6.51 6.60
CA TYR A 132 5.45 6.61 6.88
C TYR A 132 5.07 8.01 7.37
N PRO A 133 3.89 8.54 7.01
CA PRO A 133 3.41 9.81 7.56
C PRO A 133 2.99 9.71 9.02
N LEU A 134 3.08 10.83 9.74
CA LEU A 134 2.68 10.93 11.15
C LEU A 134 1.36 11.71 11.30
N TRP A 135 0.45 11.17 12.10
CA TRP A 135 -0.66 11.90 12.72
C TRP A 135 -0.33 12.09 14.19
N VAL A 136 0.16 13.28 14.57
CA VAL A 136 0.65 13.52 15.94
C VAL A 136 -0.46 14.07 16.82
N ALA A 137 -0.47 13.70 18.10
CA ALA A 137 -1.36 14.30 19.10
C ALA A 137 -0.63 15.18 20.11
N GLN A 138 -1.22 16.34 20.38
CA GLN A 138 -0.88 17.21 21.50
C GLN A 138 -2.05 18.15 21.77
N TYR A 139 -2.55 18.16 23.00
CA TYR A 139 -3.74 18.92 23.35
C TYR A 139 -3.40 20.16 24.16
N ASN A 140 -4.13 21.24 23.88
CA ASN A 140 -4.10 22.44 24.70
C ASN A 140 -4.97 22.29 25.95
N ASN A 141 -4.68 23.12 26.95
CA ASN A 141 -5.55 23.27 28.11
C ASN A 141 -6.81 24.07 27.75
N GLY A 142 -7.96 23.68 28.30
CA GLY A 142 -9.24 24.38 28.11
C GLY A 142 -10.08 23.86 26.95
N ILE A 143 -11.28 24.41 26.77
CA ILE A 143 -12.24 23.99 25.72
C ILE A 143 -11.85 24.60 24.38
N THR A 144 -11.80 23.76 23.34
CA THR A 144 -11.59 24.18 21.96
C THR A 144 -12.90 24.12 21.20
N THR A 145 -13.35 25.24 20.62
CA THR A 145 -14.65 25.31 19.91
C THR A 145 -14.46 25.59 18.43
N GLY A 146 -15.10 24.80 17.59
CA GLY A 146 -14.99 24.90 16.14
C GLY A 146 -13.65 24.41 15.61
N PHE A 147 -13.53 24.38 14.29
CA PHE A 147 -12.25 24.16 13.63
C PHE A 147 -11.38 25.41 13.73
N GLN A 148 -10.26 25.31 14.45
CA GLN A 148 -9.35 26.41 14.66
C GLN A 148 -7.92 25.93 14.40
N PRO A 149 -7.13 26.65 13.58
CA PRO A 149 -5.71 26.33 13.40
C PRO A 149 -5.00 26.38 14.76
N HIS A 150 -4.21 25.34 15.04
CA HIS A 150 -3.38 25.28 16.23
C HIS A 150 -1.93 24.99 15.87
N SER A 151 -1.03 25.61 16.63
CA SER A 151 0.41 25.36 16.53
C SER A 151 0.81 24.26 17.51
N LEU A 152 1.70 23.38 17.06
CA LEU A 152 2.38 22.44 17.93
C LEU A 152 3.29 23.20 18.90
N TYR A 153 3.17 22.92 20.19
CA TYR A 153 4.11 23.40 21.20
C TYR A 153 5.27 22.41 21.34
N GLY A 154 6.48 22.85 20.98
CA GLY A 154 7.66 21.98 20.89
C GLY A 154 8.00 21.66 19.44
N LYS A 155 8.64 20.51 19.21
CA LYS A 155 9.03 20.06 17.87
C LYS A 155 9.09 18.54 17.80
N LEU A 156 8.90 18.01 16.60
CA LEU A 156 9.23 16.63 16.28
C LEU A 156 10.76 16.46 16.33
N VAL A 157 11.23 15.37 16.92
CA VAL A 157 12.67 15.06 17.01
C VAL A 157 13.18 14.48 15.69
N HIS A 158 12.38 13.67 15.01
CA HIS A 158 12.82 12.87 13.85
C HIS A 158 12.55 13.52 12.48
N GLN A 159 12.29 14.83 12.42
CA GLN A 159 11.98 15.57 11.17
C GLN A 159 10.92 14.89 10.31
N TRP A 160 9.91 14.32 10.98
CA TRP A 160 8.90 13.46 10.37
C TRP A 160 8.06 14.22 9.33
N ASN A 161 7.69 13.55 8.24
CA ASN A 161 6.58 14.01 7.39
C ASN A 161 5.25 13.91 8.16
N TRP A 162 4.85 14.98 8.83
CA TRP A 162 3.59 15.03 9.57
C TRP A 162 2.40 15.32 8.63
N ALA A 163 1.48 14.38 8.51
CA ALA A 163 0.30 14.55 7.68
C ALA A 163 -0.78 15.35 8.42
N ALA A 164 -0.99 15.03 9.69
CA ALA A 164 -2.07 15.57 10.50
C ALA A 164 -1.65 15.82 11.95
N PHE A 165 -2.40 16.69 12.60
CA PHE A 165 -2.24 17.05 14.00
C PHE A 165 -3.60 17.05 14.70
N GLN A 166 -3.75 16.19 15.71
CA GLN A 166 -4.87 16.19 16.63
C GLN A 166 -4.59 17.18 17.76
N TYR A 167 -5.29 18.32 17.74
CA TYR A 167 -5.02 19.44 18.65
C TYR A 167 -6.02 19.56 19.80
N ALA A 168 -7.14 18.84 19.72
CA ALA A 168 -8.09 18.71 20.81
C ALA A 168 -8.64 17.29 20.82
N GLY A 169 -8.74 16.71 22.03
CA GLY A 169 -9.39 15.44 22.26
C GLY A 169 -10.74 15.66 22.95
N GLY A 170 -10.87 15.14 24.17
CA GLY A 170 -12.05 15.32 25.03
C GLY A 170 -12.48 16.77 25.32
N ASN A 171 -11.66 17.76 24.99
CA ASN A 171 -11.92 19.19 25.13
C ASN A 171 -12.46 19.87 23.85
N GLY A 172 -12.50 19.19 22.70
CA GLY A 172 -13.02 19.73 21.45
C GLY A 172 -14.55 19.78 21.42
N ARG A 173 -15.12 20.82 20.80
CA ARG A 173 -16.57 21.06 20.67
C ARG A 173 -16.91 21.57 19.27
N LEU A 174 -17.91 20.96 18.63
CA LEU A 174 -18.46 21.43 17.35
C LEU A 174 -19.94 21.79 17.48
N ALA A 175 -20.31 22.92 16.91
CA ALA A 175 -21.72 23.27 16.75
C ALA A 175 -22.44 22.16 15.95
N GLY A 176 -23.60 21.74 16.42
CA GLY A 176 -24.36 20.62 15.83
C GLY A 176 -24.02 19.24 16.42
N TRP A 177 -22.90 19.06 17.12
CA TRP A 177 -22.62 17.82 17.86
C TRP A 177 -23.03 17.97 19.33
N GLY A 178 -24.14 17.31 19.71
CA GLY A 178 -24.69 17.43 21.07
C GLY A 178 -24.93 18.88 21.50
N ASN A 179 -25.41 19.72 20.57
CA ASN A 179 -25.58 21.17 20.75
C ASN A 179 -24.29 21.91 21.18
N GLY A 180 -23.12 21.42 20.78
CA GLY A 180 -21.82 22.00 21.15
C GLY A 180 -21.34 21.61 22.55
N GLN A 181 -21.97 20.62 23.19
CA GLN A 181 -21.61 20.20 24.55
C GLN A 181 -20.87 18.86 24.60
N LYS A 182 -21.08 17.99 23.60
CA LYS A 182 -20.38 16.71 23.51
C LYS A 182 -18.96 16.88 22.99
N ALA A 183 -18.06 16.11 23.56
CA ALA A 183 -16.67 16.07 23.12
C ALA A 183 -16.55 15.43 21.72
N VAL A 184 -15.64 15.97 20.94
CA VAL A 184 -15.21 15.42 19.66
C VAL A 184 -13.75 15.80 19.47
N ASP A 185 -12.99 14.86 18.95
CA ASP A 185 -11.58 15.04 18.69
C ASP A 185 -11.43 15.87 17.40
N LEU A 186 -10.53 16.86 17.42
CA LEU A 186 -10.37 17.85 16.35
C LEU A 186 -8.98 17.78 15.75
N ASP A 187 -8.96 17.71 14.42
CA ASP A 187 -7.75 17.54 13.64
C ASP A 187 -7.57 18.62 12.60
N ILE A 188 -6.31 18.86 12.28
CA ILE A 188 -5.91 19.58 11.07
C ILE A 188 -4.98 18.69 10.25
N CYS A 189 -5.25 18.61 8.95
CA CYS A 189 -4.37 17.95 7.98
C CYS A 189 -3.64 19.03 7.16
N TYR A 190 -2.32 18.92 7.08
CA TYR A 190 -1.47 19.88 6.38
C TYR A 190 -1.39 19.62 4.88
N TRP A 191 -1.82 18.44 4.44
CA TRP A 191 -1.90 18.10 3.04
C TRP A 191 -3.04 18.84 2.33
N THR A 192 -2.90 19.03 1.02
CA THR A 192 -4.00 19.42 0.14
C THR A 192 -4.89 18.22 -0.18
N ARG A 193 -6.06 18.47 -0.79
CA ARG A 193 -6.95 17.40 -1.24
C ARG A 193 -6.25 16.53 -2.29
N GLU A 194 -5.46 17.15 -3.16
CA GLU A 194 -4.66 16.48 -4.19
C GLU A 194 -3.60 15.60 -3.55
N GLN A 195 -2.85 16.10 -2.56
CA GLN A 195 -1.85 15.30 -1.83
C GLN A 195 -2.48 14.11 -1.10
N TRP A 196 -3.69 14.27 -0.54
CA TRP A 196 -4.44 13.15 0.05
C TRP A 196 -4.78 12.09 -1.00
N GLN A 197 -5.27 12.49 -2.17
CA GLN A 197 -5.58 11.58 -3.27
C GLN A 197 -4.31 10.90 -3.80
N ASP A 198 -3.23 11.64 -3.99
CA ASP A 198 -1.93 11.11 -4.38
C ASP A 198 -1.45 10.06 -3.38
N TRP A 199 -1.75 10.20 -2.09
CA TRP A 199 -1.42 9.22 -1.05
C TRP A 199 -2.28 7.95 -1.12
N LEU A 200 -3.57 8.07 -1.48
CA LEU A 200 -4.43 6.94 -1.80
C LEU A 200 -3.98 6.22 -3.07
N THR A 201 -3.42 6.96 -4.04
CA THR A 201 -2.94 6.47 -5.33
C THR A 201 -1.42 6.23 -5.37
N THR A 202 -0.71 6.35 -4.24
CA THR A 202 0.75 6.18 -4.19
C THR A 202 1.09 4.77 -4.65
N PRO A 203 2.07 4.63 -5.56
CA PRO A 203 1.78 3.96 -6.81
C PRO A 203 1.40 2.50 -6.61
N LYS A 204 0.50 2.09 -7.50
CA LYS A 204 0.33 0.73 -8.05
C LYS A 204 1.67 -0.01 -8.33
N ASP A 205 2.83 0.62 -8.20
CA ASP A 205 4.18 0.02 -8.23
C ASP A 205 4.47 -0.92 -7.05
N SER A 206 3.74 -0.86 -5.93
CA SER A 206 3.86 -1.88 -4.88
C SER A 206 3.05 -3.16 -5.19
N ILE A 207 2.01 -3.08 -6.02
CA ILE A 207 1.39 -4.27 -6.64
C ILE A 207 2.36 -4.91 -7.64
N VAL A 208 3.24 -4.13 -8.28
CA VAL A 208 4.35 -4.65 -9.12
C VAL A 208 5.45 -5.32 -8.27
N SER A 209 5.56 -5.05 -6.97
CA SER A 209 6.49 -5.79 -6.08
C SER A 209 6.02 -7.22 -5.77
N LEU A 210 4.75 -7.55 -6.03
CA LEU A 210 4.20 -8.91 -5.98
C LEU A 210 3.91 -9.48 -7.39
N HIS A 211 4.00 -8.65 -8.43
CA HIS A 211 3.70 -8.99 -9.81
C HIS A 211 4.95 -8.84 -10.67
N PRO A 212 5.82 -9.87 -10.68
CA PRO A 212 7.03 -9.85 -11.48
C PRO A 212 6.71 -9.55 -12.94
N VAL A 213 7.56 -8.75 -13.57
CA VAL A 213 7.46 -8.46 -15.00
C VAL A 213 8.26 -9.49 -15.79
N VAL A 214 7.65 -10.07 -16.81
CA VAL A 214 8.25 -11.18 -17.55
C VAL A 214 8.02 -11.09 -19.04
N LYS A 215 8.96 -11.61 -19.85
CA LYS A 215 8.78 -11.71 -21.29
C LYS A 215 7.59 -12.59 -21.64
N TRP A 216 6.96 -12.26 -22.76
CA TRP A 216 5.80 -12.95 -23.33
C TRP A 216 5.94 -14.48 -23.46
N ASN A 217 7.17 -14.99 -23.58
CA ASN A 217 7.47 -16.42 -23.80
C ASN A 217 7.88 -17.18 -22.52
N VAL A 218 8.04 -16.50 -21.38
CA VAL A 218 8.39 -17.16 -20.12
C VAL A 218 7.11 -17.65 -19.46
N LYS A 219 7.01 -18.97 -19.24
CA LYS A 219 5.78 -19.62 -18.77
C LYS A 219 5.51 -19.46 -17.28
N ARG A 220 6.56 -19.34 -16.47
CA ARG A 220 6.49 -19.22 -15.02
C ARG A 220 7.73 -18.50 -14.53
N VAL A 221 7.58 -17.72 -13.48
CA VAL A 221 8.66 -17.04 -12.80
C VAL A 221 8.67 -17.43 -11.33
N PHE A 222 9.85 -17.48 -10.74
CA PHE A 222 10.09 -17.61 -9.31
C PHE A 222 10.75 -16.32 -8.81
N VAL A 223 10.28 -15.82 -7.67
CA VAL A 223 10.81 -14.61 -7.03
C VAL A 223 11.26 -14.98 -5.63
N VAL A 224 12.53 -14.70 -5.33
CA VAL A 224 13.11 -14.95 -4.00
C VAL A 224 12.52 -13.97 -3.00
N THR A 225 11.88 -14.48 -1.94
CA THR A 225 11.23 -13.63 -0.91
C THR A 225 11.85 -13.78 0.47
N THR A 226 12.76 -14.71 0.65
CA THR A 226 13.58 -14.79 1.87
C THR A 226 14.49 -13.56 1.96
N ALA A 227 14.41 -12.83 3.08
CA ALA A 227 15.14 -11.56 3.25
C ALA A 227 16.66 -11.71 3.09
N THR A 228 17.20 -12.88 3.44
CA THR A 228 18.62 -13.23 3.28
C THR A 228 18.99 -13.74 1.89
N GLY A 229 18.03 -13.87 0.96
CA GLY A 229 18.19 -14.59 -0.29
C GLY A 229 18.06 -16.11 -0.12
N CYS A 230 18.36 -16.87 -1.18
CA CYS A 230 18.23 -18.32 -1.21
C CYS A 230 19.42 -19.00 -1.88
N ASN A 231 19.62 -20.28 -1.59
CA ASN A 231 20.65 -21.07 -2.24
C ASN A 231 20.19 -21.53 -3.63
N LEU A 232 21.15 -21.65 -4.54
CA LEU A 232 21.02 -22.31 -5.82
C LEU A 232 21.79 -23.63 -5.77
N TYR A 233 21.17 -24.69 -6.26
CA TYR A 233 21.65 -26.06 -6.21
C TYR A 233 21.94 -26.60 -7.61
N ASP A 234 22.80 -27.60 -7.76
CA ASP A 234 23.03 -28.30 -9.03
C ASP A 234 22.12 -29.53 -9.25
N GLY A 235 21.18 -29.77 -8.33
CA GLY A 235 20.23 -30.87 -8.40
C GLY A 235 18.92 -30.55 -7.68
N SER A 236 17.84 -31.25 -8.08
CA SER A 236 16.51 -31.15 -7.47
C SER A 236 16.42 -31.76 -6.07
N ASP A 237 17.47 -32.46 -5.62
CA ASP A 237 17.61 -33.00 -4.27
C ASP A 237 17.99 -31.94 -3.22
N LEU A 238 18.35 -30.73 -3.67
CA LEU A 238 18.72 -29.58 -2.83
C LEU A 238 19.91 -29.86 -1.90
N THR A 239 20.85 -30.73 -2.31
CA THR A 239 21.97 -31.13 -1.46
C THR A 239 23.23 -30.28 -1.66
N ARG A 240 23.62 -30.04 -2.92
CA ARG A 240 24.86 -29.32 -3.24
C ARG A 240 24.59 -27.89 -3.71
N ILE A 241 24.99 -26.94 -2.86
CA ILE A 241 24.90 -25.51 -3.13
C ILE A 241 26.01 -25.09 -4.10
N ILE A 242 25.64 -24.38 -5.15
CA ILE A 242 26.55 -23.85 -6.17
C ILE A 242 26.62 -22.33 -6.23
N ARG A 243 25.59 -21.63 -5.72
CA ARG A 243 25.54 -20.16 -5.70
C ARG A 243 24.49 -19.66 -4.70
N HIS A 244 24.59 -18.39 -4.33
CA HIS A 244 23.55 -17.68 -3.58
C HIS A 244 22.79 -16.71 -4.49
N LEU A 245 21.46 -16.64 -4.35
CA LEU A 245 20.59 -15.72 -5.04
C LEU A 245 20.07 -14.66 -4.08
N ASN A 246 20.03 -13.40 -4.53
CA ASN A 246 19.62 -12.29 -3.68
C ASN A 246 18.08 -12.21 -3.54
N TYR A 247 17.64 -11.68 -2.40
CA TYR A 247 16.25 -11.27 -2.18
C TYR A 247 15.74 -10.40 -3.33
N GLY A 248 14.50 -10.63 -3.77
CA GLY A 248 13.86 -9.91 -4.86
C GLY A 248 14.34 -10.30 -6.26
N SER A 249 15.35 -11.16 -6.40
CA SER A 249 15.75 -11.67 -7.72
C SER A 249 14.65 -12.55 -8.32
N SER A 250 14.47 -12.45 -9.64
CA SER A 250 13.41 -13.12 -10.39
C SER A 250 14.00 -14.01 -11.48
N TRP A 251 13.48 -15.23 -11.60
CA TRP A 251 14.05 -16.27 -12.45
C TRP A 251 12.95 -17.01 -13.22
N ALA A 252 13.22 -17.33 -14.49
CA ALA A 252 12.33 -18.20 -15.24
C ALA A 252 12.34 -19.60 -14.63
N VAL A 253 11.17 -20.24 -14.53
CA VAL A 253 11.04 -21.63 -14.07
C VAL A 253 10.76 -22.52 -15.28
N PHE A 254 11.61 -23.53 -15.50
CA PHE A 254 11.47 -24.44 -16.64
C PHE A 254 10.87 -25.78 -16.25
N SER A 255 11.11 -26.27 -15.03
CA SER A 255 10.50 -27.48 -14.48
C SER A 255 10.39 -27.43 -12.96
N GLU A 256 9.68 -28.41 -12.40
CA GLU A 256 9.51 -28.60 -10.95
C GLU A 256 9.65 -30.09 -10.64
N GLU A 257 10.36 -30.41 -9.56
CA GLU A 257 10.56 -31.78 -9.08
C GLU A 257 10.59 -31.79 -7.56
N ASN A 258 9.69 -32.55 -6.91
CA ASN A 258 9.62 -32.69 -5.45
C ASN A 258 9.61 -31.37 -4.66
N GLY A 259 9.07 -30.29 -5.23
CA GLY A 259 9.04 -28.95 -4.62
C GLY A 259 10.26 -28.07 -4.91
N ALA A 260 11.30 -28.60 -5.56
CA ALA A 260 12.39 -27.82 -6.13
C ALA A 260 12.01 -27.26 -7.50
N LEU A 261 12.47 -26.05 -7.82
CA LEU A 261 12.19 -25.37 -9.08
C LEU A 261 13.48 -25.22 -9.91
N GLU A 262 13.45 -25.64 -11.17
CA GLU A 262 14.58 -25.52 -12.10
C GLU A 262 14.57 -24.14 -12.76
N LEU A 263 15.70 -23.44 -12.68
CA LEU A 263 15.90 -22.05 -13.13
C LEU A 263 16.73 -21.92 -14.43
N GLY A 264 17.00 -23.05 -15.09
CA GLY A 264 17.79 -23.21 -16.30
C GLY A 264 19.12 -23.92 -16.06
N ASN A 265 19.57 -24.68 -17.06
CA ASN A 265 20.86 -25.38 -17.08
C ASN A 265 21.08 -26.35 -15.89
N GLY A 266 20.02 -26.98 -15.39
CA GLY A 266 20.09 -27.91 -14.28
C GLY A 266 20.36 -27.23 -12.93
N GLN A 267 20.03 -25.95 -12.80
CA GLN A 267 20.19 -25.20 -11.56
C GLN A 267 18.84 -25.09 -10.85
N TRP A 268 18.81 -25.36 -9.55
CA TRP A 268 17.58 -25.56 -8.79
C TRP A 268 17.51 -24.66 -7.55
N VAL A 269 16.29 -24.34 -7.12
CA VAL A 269 16.02 -23.66 -5.85
C VAL A 269 14.95 -24.40 -5.06
N ASP A 270 14.94 -24.23 -3.75
CA ASP A 270 13.84 -24.68 -2.90
C ASP A 270 12.62 -23.77 -3.14
N GLY A 271 11.48 -24.37 -3.53
CA GLY A 271 10.26 -23.61 -3.79
C GLY A 271 9.73 -22.84 -2.58
N ARG A 272 10.16 -23.18 -1.34
CA ARG A 272 9.78 -22.48 -0.11
C ARG A 272 10.45 -21.12 0.05
N ASP A 273 11.57 -20.88 -0.64
CA ASP A 273 12.36 -19.65 -0.50
C ASP A 273 11.78 -18.46 -1.27
N GLY A 274 10.63 -18.65 -1.91
CA GLY A 274 9.99 -17.65 -2.75
C GLY A 274 8.55 -17.96 -3.06
N PHE A 275 7.97 -17.15 -3.94
CA PHE A 275 6.72 -17.51 -4.63
C PHE A 275 7.00 -17.75 -6.10
N SER A 276 6.10 -18.49 -6.75
CA SER A 276 6.12 -18.64 -8.20
C SER A 276 4.79 -18.24 -8.81
N LYS A 277 4.84 -17.64 -10.01
CA LYS A 277 3.65 -17.17 -10.71
C LYS A 277 3.69 -17.62 -12.17
N SER A 278 2.61 -18.23 -12.62
CA SER A 278 2.46 -18.63 -14.02
C SER A 278 2.11 -17.43 -14.88
N ASN A 279 2.55 -17.50 -16.14
CA ASN A 279 2.22 -16.57 -17.21
C ASN A 279 1.25 -17.24 -18.19
N PRO A 280 -0.07 -17.08 -18.03
CA PRO A 280 -1.03 -17.65 -18.96
C PRO A 280 -0.84 -17.13 -20.39
N LEU A 281 -0.38 -15.89 -20.58
CA LEU A 281 -0.13 -15.29 -21.89
C LEU A 281 0.98 -15.99 -22.68
N ALA A 282 1.92 -16.67 -22.00
CA ALA A 282 2.91 -17.50 -22.68
C ALA A 282 2.29 -18.74 -23.35
N LEU A 283 1.12 -19.19 -22.87
CA LEU A 283 0.44 -20.39 -23.34
C LEU A 283 -0.84 -20.10 -24.15
N LYS A 284 -1.52 -18.98 -23.86
CA LYS A 284 -2.78 -18.56 -24.48
C LYS A 284 -2.66 -17.11 -24.92
N THR A 285 -2.71 -16.87 -26.22
CA THR A 285 -2.40 -15.56 -26.80
C THR A 285 -3.54 -14.56 -26.76
N ASN A 286 -4.77 -14.99 -26.54
CA ASN A 286 -5.99 -14.16 -26.57
C ASN A 286 -6.51 -13.82 -25.15
N LEU A 287 -5.60 -13.61 -24.20
CA LEU A 287 -5.95 -13.25 -22.83
C LEU A 287 -5.74 -11.75 -22.59
N PRO A 288 -6.66 -11.07 -21.89
CA PRO A 288 -6.41 -9.73 -21.42
C PRO A 288 -5.33 -9.72 -20.33
N GLY A 289 -4.64 -8.60 -20.18
CA GLY A 289 -3.60 -8.43 -19.17
C GLY A 289 -3.04 -7.02 -19.16
N GLN A 290 -1.91 -6.85 -18.48
CA GLN A 290 -1.15 -5.61 -18.49
C GLN A 290 0.30 -5.86 -18.88
N VAL A 291 0.90 -4.90 -19.57
CA VAL A 291 2.34 -4.89 -19.87
C VAL A 291 2.98 -3.63 -19.35
N LYS A 292 4.20 -3.75 -18.81
CA LYS A 292 5.05 -2.64 -18.40
C LYS A 292 6.06 -2.35 -19.50
N ILE A 293 6.20 -1.09 -19.89
CA ILE A 293 7.26 -0.67 -20.83
C ILE A 293 8.60 -0.70 -20.10
N ILE A 294 9.56 -1.45 -20.64
CA ILE A 294 10.88 -1.66 -20.03
C ILE A 294 11.96 -0.83 -20.72
N SER A 295 11.77 -0.48 -22.00
CA SER A 295 12.77 0.23 -22.80
C SER A 295 12.35 1.67 -23.09
N ASN A 296 13.32 2.58 -23.06
CA ASN A 296 13.18 3.92 -23.62
C ASN A 296 12.93 3.83 -25.14
N ASN A 297 12.27 4.84 -25.71
CA ASN A 297 11.96 4.91 -27.14
C ASN A 297 11.08 3.72 -27.62
N SER A 298 10.12 3.31 -26.80
CA SER A 298 9.12 2.31 -27.14
C SER A 298 7.96 2.98 -27.88
N PHE A 299 7.38 2.30 -28.88
CA PHE A 299 6.31 2.87 -29.68
C PHE A 299 5.16 1.89 -29.85
N ALA A 300 3.94 2.42 -29.87
CA ALA A 300 2.78 1.76 -30.43
C ALA A 300 2.92 1.73 -31.96
N VAL A 301 2.64 0.57 -32.56
CA VAL A 301 2.74 0.34 -34.01
C VAL A 301 1.41 -0.13 -34.59
N LEU A 302 1.08 0.29 -35.82
CA LEU A 302 -0.19 -0.08 -36.48
C LEU A 302 -0.26 -1.53 -36.97
N SER A 303 0.85 -2.26 -36.97
CA SER A 303 0.89 -3.67 -37.32
C SER A 303 1.89 -4.42 -36.44
N PRO A 304 1.63 -5.69 -36.07
CA PRO A 304 2.46 -6.47 -35.15
C PRO A 304 3.72 -7.04 -35.84
N THR A 305 4.53 -6.16 -36.42
CA THR A 305 5.74 -6.50 -37.18
C THR A 305 6.82 -5.45 -36.94
N ALA A 306 8.09 -5.82 -37.19
CA ALA A 306 9.21 -4.89 -37.03
C ALA A 306 9.15 -3.69 -37.99
N ALA A 307 8.42 -3.82 -39.10
CA ALA A 307 8.20 -2.78 -40.08
C ALA A 307 6.91 -1.95 -39.83
N GLY A 308 6.23 -2.19 -38.70
CA GLY A 308 5.01 -1.46 -38.36
C GLY A 308 5.25 0.04 -38.20
N ILE A 309 4.33 0.84 -38.72
CA ILE A 309 4.38 2.29 -38.60
C ILE A 309 4.19 2.67 -37.13
N LYS A 310 5.19 3.35 -36.57
CA LYS A 310 5.15 3.92 -35.22
C LYS A 310 4.20 5.12 -35.20
N VAL A 311 3.30 5.16 -34.23
CA VAL A 311 2.24 6.19 -34.18
C VAL A 311 2.19 6.95 -32.87
N GLU A 312 2.61 6.33 -31.77
CA GLU A 312 2.59 6.92 -30.44
C GLU A 312 3.81 6.41 -29.66
N GLU A 313 4.51 7.31 -28.99
CA GLU A 313 5.58 6.93 -28.06
C GLU A 313 4.97 6.46 -26.75
N LEU A 314 5.45 5.34 -26.24
CA LEU A 314 4.98 4.74 -25.00
C LEU A 314 5.96 5.07 -23.88
N GLU A 315 5.44 5.68 -22.82
CA GLU A 315 6.23 6.08 -21.66
C GLU A 315 6.90 4.87 -20.98
N PRO A 316 8.23 4.93 -20.71
CA PRO A 316 8.94 3.92 -19.92
C PRO A 316 8.34 3.76 -18.53
N ASN A 317 8.38 2.53 -18.00
CA ASN A 317 7.80 2.11 -16.72
C ASN A 317 6.28 2.23 -16.59
N LYS A 318 5.57 2.81 -17.56
CA LYS A 318 4.11 2.88 -17.56
C LYS A 318 3.50 1.51 -17.88
N LEU A 319 2.33 1.26 -17.29
CA LEU A 319 1.51 0.09 -17.53
C LEU A 319 0.49 0.37 -18.64
N TYR A 320 0.32 -0.57 -19.55
CA TYR A 320 -0.67 -0.53 -20.62
C TYR A 320 -1.54 -1.79 -20.58
N ASP A 321 -2.85 -1.61 -20.70
CA ASP A 321 -3.79 -2.70 -20.82
C ASP A 321 -3.67 -3.36 -22.21
N ILE A 322 -3.70 -4.68 -22.24
CA ILE A 322 -3.65 -5.48 -23.45
C ILE A 322 -4.86 -6.41 -23.52
N VAL A 323 -5.27 -6.75 -24.73
CA VAL A 323 -6.36 -7.72 -24.99
C VAL A 323 -5.83 -9.08 -25.45
N GLY A 324 -4.53 -9.15 -25.73
CA GLY A 324 -3.85 -10.37 -26.16
C GLY A 324 -2.50 -10.06 -26.79
N ARG A 325 -1.97 -11.03 -27.53
CA ARG A 325 -0.74 -10.91 -28.32
C ARG A 325 -0.82 -11.66 -29.64
N ILE A 326 -0.04 -11.20 -30.60
CA ILE A 326 0.26 -11.87 -31.86
C ILE A 326 1.77 -12.04 -31.90
N ASN A 327 2.26 -13.28 -31.89
CA ASN A 327 3.68 -13.58 -31.73
C ASN A 327 4.25 -12.87 -30.47
N ASN A 328 5.31 -12.07 -30.63
CA ASN A 328 5.90 -11.27 -29.57
C ASN A 328 5.25 -9.88 -29.43
N TYR A 329 4.23 -9.51 -30.19
CA TYR A 329 3.58 -8.19 -30.11
C TYR A 329 2.31 -8.25 -29.27
N PHE A 330 2.18 -7.34 -28.31
CA PHE A 330 0.96 -7.21 -27.51
C PHE A 330 -0.03 -6.26 -28.19
N GLU A 331 -1.29 -6.67 -28.27
CA GLU A 331 -2.37 -5.82 -28.75
C GLU A 331 -2.82 -4.90 -27.62
N LEU A 332 -2.62 -3.59 -27.79
CA LEU A 332 -3.05 -2.61 -26.80
C LEU A 332 -4.57 -2.48 -26.83
N LYS A 333 -5.16 -2.33 -25.65
CA LYS A 333 -6.60 -2.11 -25.50
C LYS A 333 -7.02 -0.75 -26.04
N ASP A 334 -6.18 0.26 -25.82
CA ASP A 334 -6.38 1.61 -26.34
C ASP A 334 -6.05 1.66 -27.83
N LYS A 335 -6.79 2.49 -28.56
CA LYS A 335 -6.68 2.64 -30.00
C LYS A 335 -6.08 3.98 -30.36
N TYR A 336 -5.25 3.99 -31.39
CA TYR A 336 -4.73 5.23 -31.99
C TYR A 336 -5.58 5.61 -33.20
N ASP A 337 -6.24 6.77 -33.17
CA ASP A 337 -7.16 7.22 -34.22
C ASP A 337 -8.20 6.15 -34.64
N GLY A 338 -8.74 5.42 -33.64
CA GLY A 338 -9.71 4.35 -33.84
C GLY A 338 -9.14 3.04 -34.41
N LYS A 339 -7.81 2.96 -34.62
CA LYS A 339 -7.11 1.76 -35.11
C LYS A 339 -6.46 0.99 -33.96
N THR A 340 -6.48 -0.33 -34.07
CA THR A 340 -5.74 -1.22 -33.17
C THR A 340 -4.24 -0.97 -33.34
N VAL A 341 -3.53 -0.91 -32.21
CA VAL A 341 -2.09 -0.74 -32.17
C VAL A 341 -1.44 -1.78 -31.27
N TYR A 342 -0.16 -2.01 -31.51
CA TYR A 342 0.61 -3.06 -30.86
C TYR A 342 1.89 -2.52 -30.26
N VAL A 343 2.43 -3.20 -29.25
CA VAL A 343 3.78 -2.94 -28.73
C VAL A 343 4.63 -4.21 -28.79
N SER A 344 5.90 -4.07 -29.19
CA SER A 344 6.83 -5.20 -29.21
C SER A 344 7.12 -5.70 -27.80
N GLY A 345 7.08 -7.01 -27.61
CA GLY A 345 7.45 -7.69 -26.37
C GLY A 345 8.95 -7.74 -26.10
N ASP A 346 9.77 -7.18 -27.00
CA ASP A 346 11.16 -6.84 -26.70
C ASP A 346 11.26 -5.57 -25.83
N ASN A 347 10.23 -4.72 -25.92
CA ASN A 347 10.16 -3.41 -25.25
C ASN A 347 9.16 -3.38 -24.08
N ALA A 348 8.23 -4.34 -24.03
CA ALA A 348 7.15 -4.41 -23.05
C ALA A 348 7.07 -5.80 -22.43
N TYR A 349 6.99 -5.91 -21.11
CA TYR A 349 6.93 -7.20 -20.40
C TYR A 349 5.57 -7.37 -19.71
N VAL A 350 5.07 -8.60 -19.67
CA VAL A 350 3.82 -8.96 -19.00
C VAL A 350 3.96 -8.74 -17.50
N VAL A 351 3.01 -8.04 -16.91
CA VAL A 351 2.88 -7.93 -15.44
C VAL A 351 2.04 -9.11 -14.97
N LEU A 352 2.65 -10.02 -14.22
CA LEU A 352 1.99 -11.26 -13.80
C LEU A 352 1.08 -11.07 -12.61
#